data_AF-A0A519QT41-F1
#
_entry.id   AF-A0A519QT41-F1
#
_cell.length_a   1.000
_cell.length_b   1.000
_cell.length_c   1.000
_cell.angle_alpha   90.00
_cell.angle_beta   90.00
_cell.angle_gamma   90.00
#
_symmetry.space_group_name_H-M   'P 1'
#
loop_
_entity.id
_entity.type
_entity.pdbx_description
1 polymer ?
#
loop_
_entity_poly.entity_id
_entity_poly.type
_entity_poly.pdbx_seq_one_letter_code
_entity_poly.pdbx_strand_id
1 'polypeptide(L)'
;VITDKVVKQLGLIATGMSVVSTANGTVNQPTYIVDIQLPNNVTIKDVTVTGVAALSGNCDVLIGMDIINIGDFSITNNNGVTCMSFRIPSSHEIDYVKNPTWKHGQQANTQKNTDKFANVSRNAPCPCDSGKKFKHCHGK
;
A
#
# COMPACT_ATOMS: atom_id res chain seq x y z
N VAL A 1 13.07 -6.53 -13.75
CA VAL A 1 13.21 -6.53 -15.23
C VAL A 1 13.32 -5.09 -15.71
N ILE A 2 14.16 -4.81 -16.71
CA ILE A 2 14.35 -3.47 -17.29
C ILE A 2 14.24 -3.51 -18.82
N THR A 3 13.82 -2.41 -19.45
CA THR A 3 13.74 -2.31 -20.92
C THR A 3 15.10 -2.00 -21.55
N ASP A 4 15.26 -2.34 -22.84
CA ASP A 4 16.43 -1.97 -23.65
C ASP A 4 16.69 -0.46 -23.69
N LYS A 5 15.64 0.34 -23.54
CA LYS A 5 15.75 1.80 -23.40
C LYS A 5 16.56 2.17 -22.16
N VAL A 6 16.23 1.60 -21.00
CA VAL A 6 16.96 1.83 -19.74
C VAL A 6 18.40 1.35 -19.85
N VAL A 7 18.61 0.15 -20.41
CA VAL A 7 19.94 -0.42 -20.64
C VAL A 7 20.82 0.56 -21.44
N LYS A 8 20.31 1.08 -22.56
CA LYS A 8 21.04 2.03 -23.42
C LYS A 8 21.28 3.38 -22.74
N GLN A 9 20.27 3.92 -22.07
CA GLN A 9 20.36 5.22 -21.40
C GLN A 9 21.37 5.23 -20.25
N LEU A 10 21.47 4.11 -19.53
CA LEU A 10 22.43 3.94 -18.43
C LEU A 10 23.78 3.37 -18.89
N GLY A 11 23.92 3.00 -20.16
CA GLY A 11 25.16 2.42 -20.71
C GLY A 11 25.53 1.08 -20.07
N LEU A 12 24.53 0.26 -19.69
CA LEU A 12 24.77 -0.99 -18.98
C LEU A 12 25.42 -2.05 -19.87
N ILE A 13 26.35 -2.80 -19.30
CA ILE A 13 27.00 -3.94 -19.92
C ILE A 13 26.36 -5.21 -19.36
N ALA A 14 26.01 -6.15 -20.25
CA ALA A 14 25.41 -7.41 -19.84
C ALA A 14 26.39 -8.20 -18.96
N THR A 15 25.88 -8.74 -17.85
CA THR A 15 26.66 -9.54 -16.89
C THR A 15 26.43 -11.04 -17.08
N GLY A 16 25.39 -11.43 -17.80
CA GLY A 16 25.07 -12.83 -18.08
C GLY A 16 23.82 -13.00 -18.94
N MET A 17 23.24 -14.20 -18.88
CA MET A 17 21.99 -14.56 -19.55
C MET A 17 21.07 -15.27 -18.58
N SER A 18 19.76 -15.10 -18.75
CA SER A 18 18.72 -15.81 -17.99
C SER A 18 17.63 -16.32 -18.93
N VAL A 19 17.07 -17.47 -18.59
CA VAL A 19 15.97 -18.10 -19.33
C VAL A 19 14.66 -17.52 -18.81
N VAL A 20 13.90 -16.83 -19.66
CA VAL A 20 12.60 -16.26 -19.31
C VAL A 20 11.50 -17.05 -19.99
N SER A 21 10.50 -17.48 -19.23
CA SER A 21 9.29 -18.10 -19.75
C SER A 21 8.33 -17.04 -20.27
N THR A 22 7.99 -17.12 -21.54
CA THR A 22 6.97 -16.29 -22.20
C THR A 22 5.80 -17.15 -22.66
N ALA A 23 4.70 -16.52 -23.10
CA ALA A 23 3.57 -17.26 -23.66
C ALA A 23 3.94 -18.09 -24.92
N ASN A 24 5.03 -17.73 -25.62
CA ASN A 24 5.52 -18.43 -26.80
C ASN A 24 6.69 -19.39 -26.49
N GLY A 25 6.92 -19.72 -25.21
CA GLY A 25 8.00 -20.60 -24.76
C GLY A 25 9.14 -19.85 -24.06
N THR A 26 10.27 -20.52 -23.88
CA THR A 26 11.42 -19.98 -23.15
C THR A 26 12.36 -19.21 -24.09
N VAL A 27 12.82 -18.06 -23.64
CA VAL A 27 13.74 -17.20 -24.39
C VAL A 27 14.91 -16.82 -23.50
N ASN A 28 16.13 -16.87 -24.05
CA ASN A 28 17.32 -16.37 -23.38
C ASN A 28 17.38 -14.85 -23.49
N GLN A 29 17.47 -14.19 -22.34
CA GLN A 29 17.55 -12.73 -22.25
C GLN A 29 18.82 -12.32 -21.49
N PRO A 30 19.47 -11.21 -21.86
CA PRO A 30 20.63 -10.72 -21.13
C PRO A 30 20.24 -10.31 -19.71
N THR A 31 21.17 -10.50 -18.77
CA THR A 31 21.07 -9.99 -17.41
C THR A 31 22.07 -8.88 -17.17
N TYR A 32 21.74 -8.03 -16.20
CA TYR A 32 22.52 -6.87 -15.79
C TYR A 32 22.50 -6.79 -14.27
N ILE A 33 23.48 -6.10 -13.68
CA ILE A 33 23.49 -5.77 -12.26
C ILE A 33 23.28 -4.26 -12.13
N VAL A 34 22.30 -3.86 -11.32
CA VAL A 34 21.94 -2.46 -11.12
C VAL A 34 21.65 -2.17 -9.65
N ASP A 35 21.88 -0.92 -9.24
CA ASP A 35 21.34 -0.39 -8.00
C ASP A 35 19.99 0.27 -8.28
N ILE A 36 18.98 -0.02 -7.45
CA ILE A 36 17.65 0.57 -7.53
C ILE A 36 17.46 1.50 -6.35
N GLN A 37 17.33 2.79 -6.64
CA GLN A 37 17.01 3.81 -5.64
C GLN A 37 15.55 4.23 -5.78
N LEU A 38 14.78 4.01 -4.72
CA LEU A 38 13.43 4.52 -4.55
C LEU A 38 13.48 5.86 -3.78
N PRO A 39 12.38 6.65 -3.79
CA PRO A 39 12.28 7.86 -3.00
C PRO A 39 12.62 7.64 -1.52
N ASN A 40 12.98 8.73 -0.82
CA ASN A 40 13.41 8.71 0.59
C ASN A 40 14.68 7.87 0.87
N ASN A 41 15.59 7.80 -0.10
CA ASN A 41 16.90 7.12 0.02
C ASN A 41 16.82 5.63 0.31
N VAL A 42 15.74 4.96 -0.10
CA VAL A 42 15.69 3.50 -0.06
C VAL A 42 16.47 2.97 -1.27
N THR A 43 17.68 2.49 -1.04
CA THR A 43 18.55 1.93 -2.08
C THR A 43 18.72 0.43 -1.89
N ILE A 44 18.50 -0.31 -2.96
CA ILE A 44 18.68 -1.75 -3.05
C ILE A 44 19.83 -1.98 -4.03
N LYS A 45 20.91 -2.57 -3.53
CA LYS A 45 22.15 -2.70 -4.29
C LYS A 45 22.25 -4.05 -5.00
N ASP A 46 23.06 -4.06 -6.06
CA ASP A 46 23.50 -5.27 -6.76
C ASP A 46 22.35 -6.16 -7.23
N VAL A 47 21.24 -5.55 -7.66
CA VAL A 47 20.05 -6.26 -8.13
C VAL A 47 20.35 -6.83 -9.51
N THR A 48 20.30 -8.16 -9.61
CA THR A 48 20.34 -8.83 -10.92
C THR A 48 19.00 -8.68 -11.61
N VAL A 49 18.98 -8.01 -12.76
CA VAL A 49 17.78 -7.75 -13.56
C VAL A 49 17.91 -8.35 -14.95
N THR A 50 16.81 -8.90 -15.46
CA THR A 50 16.72 -9.32 -16.87
C THR A 50 16.33 -8.15 -17.76
N GLY A 51 16.99 -8.01 -18.90
CA GLY A 51 16.64 -7.07 -19.96
C GLY A 51 15.56 -7.60 -20.88
N VAL A 52 14.70 -6.72 -21.39
CA VAL A 52 13.68 -7.04 -22.40
C VAL A 52 13.55 -5.90 -23.41
N ALA A 53 13.13 -6.22 -24.64
CA ALA A 53 12.93 -5.22 -25.68
C ALA A 53 11.92 -4.12 -25.26
N ALA A 54 10.80 -4.53 -24.67
CA ALA A 54 9.77 -3.63 -24.16
C ALA A 54 8.91 -4.31 -23.09
N LEU A 55 8.29 -3.50 -22.23
CA LEU A 55 7.20 -3.92 -21.34
C LEU A 55 5.89 -3.30 -21.81
N SER A 56 4.76 -3.91 -21.43
CA SER A 56 3.44 -3.34 -21.71
C SER A 56 3.19 -2.08 -20.89
N GLY A 57 2.29 -1.21 -21.38
CA GLY A 57 1.80 -0.06 -20.62
C GLY A 57 2.80 1.09 -20.44
N ASN A 58 3.74 1.30 -21.37
CA ASN A 58 4.79 2.33 -21.29
C ASN A 58 5.64 2.22 -20.01
N CYS A 59 5.84 1.01 -19.52
CA CYS A 59 6.68 0.73 -18.36
C CYS A 59 8.13 0.50 -18.78
N ASP A 60 9.09 1.07 -18.05
CA ASP A 60 10.53 0.90 -18.31
C ASP A 60 11.20 -0.05 -17.31
N VAL A 61 10.63 -0.20 -16.12
CA VAL A 61 11.16 -1.03 -15.03
C VAL A 61 10.01 -1.78 -14.35
N LEU A 62 10.10 -3.11 -14.31
CA LEU A 62 9.20 -3.96 -13.53
C LEU A 62 9.93 -4.42 -12.26
N ILE A 63 9.45 -3.94 -11.12
CA ILE A 63 9.90 -4.34 -9.77
C ILE A 63 9.03 -5.52 -9.32
N GLY A 64 9.67 -6.65 -9.06
CA GLY A 64 9.01 -7.89 -8.70
C GLY A 64 9.04 -8.20 -7.20
N MET A 65 8.66 -9.43 -6.87
CA MET A 65 8.66 -9.95 -5.51
C MET A 65 10.07 -10.15 -4.92
N ASP A 66 11.08 -10.24 -5.79
CA ASP A 66 12.50 -10.23 -5.41
C ASP A 66 12.89 -8.98 -4.63
N ILE A 67 12.34 -7.82 -5.01
CA ILE A 67 12.51 -6.55 -4.32
C ILE A 67 11.41 -6.34 -3.30
N ILE A 68 10.15 -6.58 -3.66
CA ILE A 68 9.00 -6.25 -2.79
C ILE A 68 9.08 -7.00 -1.44
N ASN A 69 9.59 -8.24 -1.42
CA ASN A 69 9.63 -9.04 -0.19
C ASN A 69 10.79 -8.70 0.76
N ILE A 70 11.69 -7.77 0.41
CA ILE A 70 12.79 -7.37 1.32
C ILE A 70 12.32 -6.33 2.37
N GLY A 71 11.08 -5.85 2.27
CA GLY A 71 10.52 -4.83 3.13
C GLY A 71 8.99 -4.86 3.16
N ASP A 72 8.38 -3.73 3.52
CA ASP A 72 6.93 -3.57 3.51
C ASP A 72 6.51 -2.71 2.32
N PHE A 73 5.64 -3.26 1.47
CA PHE A 73 5.02 -2.58 0.34
C PHE A 73 3.53 -2.41 0.58
N SER A 74 3.04 -1.17 0.49
CA SER A 74 1.61 -0.89 0.55
C SER A 74 1.17 0.01 -0.60
N ILE A 75 0.00 -0.31 -1.14
CA ILE A 75 -0.72 0.53 -2.10
C ILE A 75 -2.00 0.98 -1.42
N THR A 76 -2.27 2.27 -1.49
CA THR A 76 -3.53 2.86 -1.05
C THR A 76 -4.12 3.66 -2.19
N ASN A 77 -5.44 3.65 -2.34
CA ASN A 77 -6.16 4.59 -3.19
C ASN A 77 -7.09 5.39 -2.28
N ASN A 78 -6.74 6.65 -2.05
CA ASN A 78 -7.52 7.55 -1.21
C ASN A 78 -7.99 8.74 -2.04
N ASN A 79 -9.29 9.00 -2.06
CA ASN A 79 -9.91 10.06 -2.89
C ASN A 79 -9.54 9.96 -4.39
N GLY A 80 -9.42 8.75 -4.92
CA GLY A 80 -9.03 8.50 -6.31
C GLY A 80 -7.54 8.66 -6.59
N VAL A 81 -6.73 9.06 -5.60
CA VAL A 81 -5.29 9.20 -5.72
C VAL A 81 -4.61 7.93 -5.23
N THR A 82 -3.87 7.28 -6.13
CA THR A 82 -3.04 6.12 -5.78
C THR A 82 -1.73 6.58 -5.14
N CYS A 83 -1.45 6.09 -3.94
CA CYS A 83 -0.20 6.27 -3.24
C CYS A 83 0.44 4.90 -3.00
N MET A 84 1.70 4.77 -3.42
CA MET A 84 2.57 3.64 -3.09
C MET A 84 3.50 4.07 -1.96
N SER A 85 3.64 3.21 -0.96
CA SER A 85 4.64 3.34 0.10
C SER A 85 5.48 2.08 0.19
N PHE A 86 6.77 2.27 0.42
CA PHE A 86 7.72 1.18 0.55
C PHE A 86 8.77 1.54 1.60
N ARG A 87 9.07 0.59 2.50
CA ARG A 87 10.13 0.75 3.51
C ARG A 87 10.96 -0.52 3.61
N ILE A 88 12.25 -0.35 3.90
CA ILE A 88 13.18 -1.44 4.21
C ILE A 88 13.98 -1.02 5.45
N PRO A 89 14.22 -1.93 6.42
CA PRO A 89 13.61 -3.26 6.52
C PRO A 89 12.12 -3.18 6.88
N SER A 90 11.43 -4.33 6.88
CA SER A 90 10.12 -4.41 7.53
C SER A 90 10.26 -4.08 9.02
N SER A 91 9.26 -3.40 9.58
CA SER A 91 9.26 -3.05 11.02
C SER A 91 8.21 -3.77 11.85
N HIS A 92 7.12 -4.24 11.23
CA HIS A 92 6.05 -5.02 11.87
C HIS A 92 5.15 -5.64 10.79
N GLU A 93 4.37 -6.67 11.16
CA GLU A 93 3.34 -7.26 10.29
C GLU A 93 2.28 -6.21 9.94
N ILE A 94 1.96 -6.11 8.65
CA ILE A 94 0.86 -5.27 8.13
C ILE A 94 -0.24 -6.21 7.63
N ASP A 95 -1.28 -6.37 8.44
CA ASP A 95 -2.48 -7.12 8.09
C ASP A 95 -3.72 -6.23 8.29
N TYR A 96 -4.32 -5.80 7.18
CA TYR A 96 -5.50 -4.93 7.18
C TYR A 96 -6.77 -5.60 7.73
N VAL A 97 -6.82 -6.93 7.79
CA VAL A 97 -7.96 -7.68 8.33
C VAL A 97 -7.85 -7.79 9.85
N LYS A 98 -6.65 -8.12 10.34
CA LYS A 98 -6.40 -8.24 11.78
C LYS A 98 -6.37 -6.90 12.49
N ASN A 99 -6.06 -5.81 11.78
CA ASN A 99 -6.04 -4.48 12.39
C ASN A 99 -7.46 -3.90 12.54
N PRO A 100 -7.99 -3.78 13.77
CA PRO A 100 -9.37 -3.35 13.99
C PRO A 100 -9.66 -1.93 13.49
N THR A 101 -8.63 -1.07 13.38
CA THR A 101 -8.79 0.31 12.89
C THR A 101 -8.85 0.42 11.36
N TRP A 102 -8.50 -0.64 10.62
CA TRP A 102 -8.40 -0.61 9.16
C TRP A 102 -9.38 -1.56 8.47
N LYS A 103 -10.38 -2.06 9.20
CA LYS A 103 -11.39 -2.97 8.66
C LYS A 103 -12.18 -2.30 7.53
N HIS A 104 -12.30 -3.02 6.41
CA HIS A 104 -13.19 -2.64 5.30
C HIS A 104 -14.61 -2.38 5.82
N GLY A 105 -15.19 -1.23 5.45
CA GLY A 105 -16.62 -0.99 5.64
C GLY A 105 -17.05 -0.61 7.05
N GLN A 106 -16.15 -0.28 7.97
CA GLN A 106 -16.53 0.65 9.03
C GLN A 106 -16.66 2.03 8.38
N GLN A 107 -17.81 2.27 7.74
CA GLN A 107 -18.43 3.58 7.85
C GLN A 107 -18.19 4.01 9.29
N ALA A 108 -17.71 5.24 9.49
CA ALA A 108 -17.79 5.86 10.79
C ALA A 108 -19.24 5.64 11.22
N ASN A 109 -19.46 4.62 12.04
CA ASN A 109 -20.61 4.55 12.87
C ASN A 109 -20.29 5.76 13.72
N THR A 110 -20.81 6.93 13.32
CA THR A 110 -21.18 7.96 14.28
C THR A 110 -21.88 7.14 15.33
N GLN A 111 -21.14 6.73 16.35
CA GLN A 111 -21.69 6.36 17.61
C GLN A 111 -22.51 7.60 17.91
N LYS A 112 -23.81 7.53 17.59
CA LYS A 112 -24.80 8.21 18.39
C LYS A 112 -24.34 7.85 19.77
N ASN A 113 -23.80 8.85 20.43
CA ASN A 113 -23.22 8.76 21.75
C ASN A 113 -24.37 8.43 22.68
N THR A 114 -24.82 7.17 22.64
CA THR A 114 -25.86 6.61 23.50
C THR A 114 -25.33 6.52 24.92
N ASP A 115 -24.01 6.59 25.09
CA ASP A 115 -23.32 6.50 26.37
C ASP A 115 -23.47 7.78 27.20
N LYS A 116 -23.58 8.96 26.56
CA LYS A 116 -23.77 10.23 27.29
C LYS A 116 -25.04 10.27 28.15
N PHE A 117 -26.04 9.44 27.85
CA PHE A 117 -27.30 9.41 28.58
C PHE A 117 -27.79 8.00 28.95
N ALA A 118 -26.93 6.97 28.84
CA ALA A 118 -27.30 5.56 28.98
C ALA A 118 -28.00 5.20 30.30
N ASN A 119 -27.75 5.97 31.38
CA ASN A 119 -28.33 5.74 32.71
C ASN A 119 -29.26 6.86 33.19
N VAL A 120 -29.70 7.75 32.30
CA VAL A 120 -30.62 8.84 32.69
C VAL A 120 -32.06 8.33 32.69
N SER A 121 -32.69 8.29 33.87
CA SER A 121 -34.10 7.94 34.00
C SER A 121 -34.99 8.86 33.16
N ARG A 122 -36.00 8.31 32.47
CA ARG A 122 -36.94 9.06 31.59
C ARG A 122 -37.55 10.30 32.26
N ASN A 123 -37.75 10.25 33.57
CA ASN A 123 -38.38 11.32 34.34
C ASN A 123 -37.38 12.26 35.04
N ALA A 124 -36.07 11.97 35.02
CA ALA A 124 -35.04 12.83 35.59
C ALA A 124 -34.87 14.13 34.78
N PRO A 125 -34.34 15.22 35.38
CA PRO A 125 -33.88 16.40 34.65
C PRO A 125 -32.89 16.00 33.55
N CYS A 126 -33.03 16.61 32.37
CA CYS A 126 -32.14 16.34 31.25
C CYS A 126 -30.74 16.93 31.53
N PRO A 127 -29.63 16.18 31.36
CA PRO A 127 -28.27 16.66 31.66
C PRO A 127 -27.71 17.72 30.69
N CYS A 128 -28.58 18.36 29.90
CA CYS A 128 -28.24 19.47 29.02
C CYS A 128 -28.68 20.83 29.62
N ASP A 129 -29.00 20.85 30.91
CA ASP A 129 -29.47 22.02 31.69
C ASP A 129 -30.66 22.79 31.09
N SER A 130 -31.47 22.11 30.28
CA SER A 130 -32.66 22.74 29.66
C SER A 130 -33.83 22.95 30.62
N GLY A 131 -33.73 22.46 31.86
CA GLY A 131 -34.82 22.42 32.84
C GLY A 131 -35.95 21.44 32.50
N LYS A 132 -35.90 20.73 31.36
CA LYS A 132 -36.92 19.76 30.93
C LYS A 132 -36.59 18.35 31.44
N LYS A 133 -37.61 17.50 31.61
CA LYS A 133 -37.41 16.05 31.85
C LYS A 133 -36.78 15.38 30.63
N PHE A 134 -35.95 14.36 30.84
CA PHE A 134 -35.20 13.66 29.79
C PHE A 134 -36.10 13.20 28.63
N LYS A 135 -37.25 12.58 28.93
CA LYS A 135 -38.26 12.15 27.92
C LYS A 135 -38.86 13.25 27.05
N HIS A 136 -38.71 14.52 27.42
CA HIS A 136 -39.20 15.68 26.67
C HIS A 136 -38.06 16.49 26.01
N CYS A 137 -36.83 15.96 26.05
CA CYS A 137 -35.63 16.61 25.52
C CYS A 137 -34.78 15.59 24.73
N HIS A 138 -33.65 15.15 25.27
CA HIS A 138 -32.71 14.23 24.60
C HIS A 138 -33.11 12.75 24.66
N GLY A 139 -34.16 12.39 25.40
CA GLY A 139 -34.72 11.03 25.49
C GLY A 139 -35.99 10.82 24.65
N LYS A 140 -36.15 11.56 23.55
CA LYS A 140 -37.22 11.37 22.56
C LYS A 140 -36.96 10.12 21.72
#